data_AF-A0A933P0E9-F1
#
_entry.id   AF-A0A933P0E9-F1
#
_cell.length_a   1.000
_cell.length_b   1.000
_cell.length_c   1.000
_cell.angle_alpha   90.00
_cell.angle_beta   90.00
_cell.angle_gamma   90.00
#
_symmetry.space_group_name_H-M   'P 1'
#
loop_
_entity.id
_entity.type
_entity.pdbx_description
1 polymer ?
#
loop_
_entity_poly.entity_id
_entity_poly.type
_entity_poly.pdbx_seq_one_letter_code
_entity_poly.pdbx_strand_id
1 'polypeptide(L)'
;MKARIAAGAMLIAAASLPAMADDATVSAVVLEHFQNVGIGEATQGLIFEGGLELTSATDTFGGLSAIGFVGTEGKLVMVSDRGNFVSGQLIYDETGAPLSLVGVAINPIQNSKGADLPRAFARDAEALAVIERTDAASVVRVGFENLTRVADFTLENGVPSGAARDVSIPDWLAGTRTNESLEAVCVAPPASPIAGSTLLLTEGVITGDGAHSGWLLGKNDKGPLSYRSGAATSPTDCAFLANGDLLVLERGVALVTFSARLVRIKAADVKPSAEMQGEVLFEGAGGDLDNMEGLAVHQTAAGKTRITLISDDNFNDWERNLLLEFSLP
;
A
#
# COMPACT_ATOMS: atom_id res chain seq x y z
N MET A 1 18.99 -64.32 -24.36
CA MET A 1 19.27 -62.94 -24.81
C MET A 1 17.98 -62.14 -24.69
N LYS A 2 17.83 -61.31 -23.65
CA LYS A 2 16.63 -60.47 -23.45
C LYS A 2 17.00 -59.02 -23.74
N ALA A 3 16.33 -58.42 -24.72
CA ALA A 3 16.52 -57.04 -25.15
C ALA A 3 16.09 -56.05 -24.07
N ARG A 4 16.93 -55.06 -23.78
CA ARG A 4 16.60 -53.90 -22.95
C ARG A 4 16.24 -52.75 -23.88
N ILE A 5 14.97 -52.34 -23.89
CA ILE A 5 14.51 -51.11 -24.52
C ILE A 5 14.70 -50.00 -23.48
N ALA A 6 15.60 -49.06 -23.76
CA ALA A 6 15.76 -47.84 -22.98
C ALA A 6 14.74 -46.81 -23.47
N ALA A 7 13.73 -46.52 -22.65
CA ALA A 7 12.83 -45.40 -22.89
C ALA A 7 13.52 -44.12 -22.38
N GLY A 8 13.93 -43.24 -23.29
CA GLY A 8 14.40 -41.90 -22.95
C GLY A 8 13.22 -41.02 -22.57
N ALA A 9 13.16 -40.57 -21.33
CA ALA A 9 12.22 -39.54 -20.91
C ALA A 9 12.70 -38.18 -21.43
N MET A 10 11.96 -37.61 -22.39
CA MET A 10 12.11 -36.22 -22.80
C MET A 10 11.52 -35.34 -21.69
N LEU A 11 12.37 -34.62 -20.96
CA LEU A 11 11.93 -33.50 -20.13
C LEU A 11 11.52 -32.36 -21.06
N ILE A 12 10.22 -32.10 -21.17
CA ILE A 12 9.71 -30.86 -21.75
C ILE A 12 9.86 -29.79 -20.66
N ALA A 13 10.87 -28.94 -20.80
CA ALA A 13 10.96 -27.71 -20.01
C ALA A 13 9.84 -26.78 -20.48
N ALA A 14 8.75 -26.68 -19.71
CA ALA A 14 7.74 -25.67 -19.91
C ALA A 14 8.37 -24.31 -19.55
N ALA A 15 8.76 -23.54 -20.56
CA ALA A 15 9.08 -22.14 -20.37
C ALA A 15 7.77 -21.42 -20.03
N SER A 16 7.62 -20.97 -18.79
CA SER A 16 6.56 -20.05 -18.38
C SER A 16 6.79 -18.73 -19.11
N LEU A 17 6.01 -18.48 -20.16
CA LEU A 17 5.92 -17.14 -20.74
C LEU A 17 5.34 -16.21 -19.66
N PRO A 18 5.88 -15.00 -19.48
CA PRO A 18 5.31 -14.04 -18.54
C PRO A 18 3.86 -13.75 -18.94
N ALA A 19 2.95 -13.70 -17.96
CA ALA A 19 1.58 -13.28 -18.22
C ALA A 19 1.58 -11.85 -18.79
N MET A 20 0.75 -11.63 -19.82
CA MET A 20 0.60 -10.31 -20.45
C MET A 20 -0.15 -9.37 -19.50
N ALA A 21 0.09 -8.07 -19.65
CA ALA A 21 -0.71 -7.02 -19.02
C ALA A 21 -2.20 -7.22 -19.34
N ASP A 22 -3.06 -7.02 -18.34
CA ASP A 22 -4.51 -6.97 -18.52
C ASP A 22 -4.99 -5.53 -18.43
N ASP A 23 -5.80 -5.09 -19.40
CA ASP A 23 -6.41 -3.76 -19.39
C ASP A 23 -7.79 -3.89 -18.75
N ALA A 24 -8.01 -3.20 -17.63
CA ALA A 24 -9.26 -3.27 -16.89
C ALA A 24 -10.13 -2.03 -17.13
N THR A 25 -11.42 -2.25 -17.35
CA THR A 25 -12.42 -1.18 -17.26
C THR A 25 -12.93 -1.12 -15.83
N VAL A 26 -12.68 -0.01 -15.14
CA VAL A 26 -13.17 0.23 -13.78
C VAL A 26 -14.36 1.18 -13.83
N SER A 27 -15.48 0.74 -13.28
CA SER A 27 -16.64 1.58 -13.01
C SER A 27 -16.46 2.25 -11.65
N ALA A 28 -16.80 3.53 -11.57
CA ALA A 28 -16.70 4.31 -10.34
C ALA A 28 -18.06 4.92 -10.00
N VAL A 29 -18.50 4.73 -8.75
CA VAL A 29 -19.66 5.41 -8.18
C VAL A 29 -19.15 6.47 -7.21
N VAL A 30 -19.54 7.72 -7.41
CA VAL A 30 -19.12 8.83 -6.54
C VAL A 30 -19.82 8.73 -5.19
N LEU A 31 -19.03 8.84 -4.13
CA LEU A 31 -19.47 8.95 -2.75
C LEU A 31 -19.50 10.42 -2.35
N GLU A 32 -20.71 11.00 -2.31
CA GLU A 32 -20.92 12.42 -2.02
C GLU A 32 -20.80 12.76 -0.53
N HIS A 33 -20.85 11.76 0.35
CA HIS A 33 -20.85 11.93 1.80
C HIS A 33 -19.93 10.94 2.49
N PHE A 34 -19.43 11.34 3.66
CA PHE A 34 -18.69 10.51 4.59
C PHE A 34 -19.06 10.91 6.02
N GLN A 35 -19.50 9.98 6.87
CA GLN A 35 -19.95 10.26 8.25
C GLN A 35 -20.96 11.41 8.36
N ASN A 36 -21.90 11.49 7.42
CA ASN A 36 -22.91 12.55 7.30
C ASN A 36 -22.38 13.95 6.95
N VAL A 37 -21.12 14.10 6.53
CA VAL A 37 -20.61 15.37 5.98
C VAL A 37 -20.47 15.27 4.47
N GLY A 38 -20.72 16.36 3.77
CA GLY A 38 -20.57 16.47 2.32
C GLY A 38 -19.13 16.76 1.88
N ILE A 39 -18.91 16.74 0.57
CA ILE A 39 -17.64 17.15 -0.05
C ILE A 39 -17.32 18.61 0.34
N GLY A 40 -16.09 18.84 0.81
CA GLY A 40 -15.58 20.13 1.28
C GLY A 40 -15.93 20.46 2.73
N GLU A 41 -16.68 19.60 3.42
CA GLU A 41 -17.05 19.80 4.82
C GLU A 41 -16.06 19.11 5.78
N ALA A 42 -15.93 19.67 6.98
CA ALA A 42 -15.03 19.16 8.01
C ALA A 42 -15.60 17.88 8.64
N THR A 43 -14.75 16.85 8.78
CA THR A 43 -15.00 15.64 9.55
C THR A 43 -13.86 15.43 10.55
N GLN A 44 -14.15 15.62 11.83
CA GLN A 44 -13.16 15.52 12.91
C GLN A 44 -11.94 16.43 12.64
N GLY A 45 -10.74 15.87 12.51
CA GLY A 45 -9.49 16.59 12.20
C GLY A 45 -9.17 16.72 10.71
N LEU A 46 -10.13 16.43 9.81
CA LEU A 46 -9.97 16.40 8.36
C LEU A 46 -11.09 17.18 7.65
N ILE A 47 -10.92 17.40 6.34
CA ILE A 47 -11.98 17.80 5.41
C ILE A 47 -12.20 16.64 4.44
N PHE A 48 -13.46 16.24 4.22
CA PHE A 48 -13.78 15.21 3.23
C PHE A 48 -13.75 15.82 1.83
N GLU A 49 -12.99 15.23 0.91
CA GLU A 49 -12.77 15.77 -0.44
C GLU A 49 -13.47 14.95 -1.52
N GLY A 50 -14.23 13.92 -1.12
CA GLY A 50 -14.96 13.01 -1.98
C GLY A 50 -14.41 11.59 -1.93
N GLY A 51 -15.14 10.66 -2.53
CA GLY A 51 -14.72 9.28 -2.62
C GLY A 51 -15.35 8.56 -3.81
N LEU A 52 -14.84 7.36 -4.08
CA LEU A 52 -15.31 6.47 -5.13
C LEU A 52 -15.51 5.06 -4.55
N GLU A 53 -16.59 4.40 -4.93
CA GLU A 53 -16.69 2.94 -4.89
C GLU A 53 -16.31 2.41 -6.28
N LEU A 54 -15.28 1.56 -6.33
CA LEU A 54 -14.69 1.05 -7.56
C LEU A 54 -15.09 -0.39 -7.79
N THR A 55 -15.49 -0.71 -9.02
CA THR A 55 -15.84 -2.07 -9.43
C THR A 55 -15.29 -2.39 -10.81
N SER A 56 -14.93 -3.65 -11.04
CA SER A 56 -14.47 -4.14 -12.34
C SER A 56 -15.06 -5.52 -12.58
N ALA A 57 -15.34 -5.84 -13.85
CA ALA A 57 -15.70 -7.21 -14.23
C ALA A 57 -14.47 -8.13 -14.35
N THR A 58 -13.27 -7.57 -14.21
CA THR A 58 -12.00 -8.30 -14.29
C THR A 58 -11.68 -8.87 -12.92
N ASP A 59 -11.49 -10.20 -12.82
CA ASP A 59 -11.27 -10.92 -11.57
C ASP A 59 -9.90 -10.67 -10.92
N THR A 60 -9.01 -9.97 -11.63
CA THR A 60 -7.69 -9.54 -11.16
C THR A 60 -7.70 -8.13 -10.55
N PHE A 61 -8.83 -7.41 -10.59
CA PHE A 61 -9.01 -6.12 -9.92
C PHE A 61 -9.75 -6.33 -8.60
N GLY A 62 -9.10 -6.00 -7.49
CA GLY A 62 -9.54 -6.25 -6.12
C GLY A 62 -8.32 -6.57 -5.26
N GLY A 63 -8.51 -6.94 -4.00
CA GLY A 63 -7.38 -7.33 -3.15
C GLY A 63 -6.45 -6.16 -2.82
N LEU A 64 -6.92 -4.91 -2.87
CA LEU A 64 -6.06 -3.73 -2.97
C LEU A 64 -5.48 -3.34 -1.60
N SER A 65 -4.21 -3.69 -1.36
CA SER A 65 -3.58 -3.48 -0.04
C SER A 65 -2.94 -2.11 0.14
N ALA A 66 -2.30 -1.54 -0.89
CA ALA A 66 -1.63 -0.24 -0.78
C ALA A 66 -1.70 0.60 -2.06
N ILE A 67 -1.52 1.91 -1.91
CA ILE A 67 -1.63 2.91 -2.98
C ILE A 67 -0.51 3.94 -2.89
N GLY A 68 -0.04 4.43 -4.05
CA GLY A 68 0.89 5.54 -4.14
C GLY A 68 0.70 6.32 -5.44
N PHE A 69 0.98 7.61 -5.40
CA PHE A 69 0.83 8.50 -6.56
C PHE A 69 2.17 8.83 -7.20
N VAL A 70 2.13 9.08 -8.52
CA VAL A 70 3.29 9.41 -9.36
C VAL A 70 3.08 10.82 -9.91
N GLY A 71 3.94 11.75 -9.52
CA GLY A 71 3.76 13.17 -9.85
C GLY A 71 2.45 13.74 -9.31
N THR A 72 1.91 14.75 -10.00
CA THR A 72 0.74 15.53 -9.54
C THR A 72 -0.50 15.36 -10.40
N GLU A 73 -0.44 14.56 -11.46
CA GLU A 73 -1.50 14.44 -12.47
C GLU A 73 -2.53 13.34 -12.13
N GLY A 74 -2.53 12.82 -10.90
CA GLY A 74 -3.42 11.76 -10.46
C GLY A 74 -3.01 10.35 -10.93
N LYS A 75 -1.84 10.19 -11.55
CA LYS A 75 -1.31 8.85 -11.85
C LYS A 75 -1.02 8.12 -10.56
N LEU A 76 -1.42 6.87 -10.48
CA LEU A 76 -1.28 6.06 -9.28
C LEU A 76 -0.85 4.63 -9.60
N VAL A 77 -0.31 3.99 -8.56
CA VAL A 77 0.03 2.58 -8.52
C VAL A 77 -0.54 2.02 -7.23
N MET A 78 -1.22 0.91 -7.35
CA MET A 78 -1.65 0.07 -6.23
C MET A 78 -0.99 -1.30 -6.32
N VAL A 79 -0.93 -2.00 -5.20
CA VAL A 79 -0.60 -3.43 -5.15
C VAL A 79 -1.80 -4.21 -4.67
N SER A 80 -1.91 -5.44 -5.17
CA SER A 80 -2.87 -6.42 -4.68
C SER A 80 -2.16 -7.58 -3.98
N ASP A 81 -2.78 -8.07 -2.90
CA ASP A 81 -2.45 -9.31 -2.17
C ASP A 81 -2.24 -10.53 -3.12
N ARG A 82 -2.90 -10.56 -4.29
CA ARG A 82 -2.71 -11.58 -5.33
C ARG A 82 -1.46 -11.40 -6.16
N GLY A 83 -0.59 -10.45 -5.83
CA GLY A 83 0.72 -10.24 -6.42
C GLY A 83 0.67 -9.52 -7.76
N ASN A 84 -0.21 -8.53 -7.89
CA ASN A 84 -0.33 -7.67 -9.07
C ASN A 84 -0.05 -6.21 -8.71
N PHE A 85 0.53 -5.49 -9.66
CA PHE A 85 0.42 -4.03 -9.73
C PHE A 85 -0.87 -3.65 -10.44
N VAL A 86 -1.55 -2.63 -9.93
CA VAL A 86 -2.68 -1.98 -10.59
C VAL A 86 -2.30 -0.52 -10.81
N SER A 87 -2.05 -0.13 -12.05
CA SER A 87 -1.70 1.26 -12.41
C SER A 87 -2.89 1.94 -13.05
N GLY A 88 -3.02 3.25 -12.88
CA GLY A 88 -4.09 4.02 -13.51
C GLY A 88 -3.94 5.51 -13.28
N GLN A 89 -5.00 6.26 -13.61
CA GLN A 89 -5.08 7.69 -13.36
C GLN A 89 -6.41 8.06 -12.71
N LEU A 90 -6.34 8.64 -11.52
CA LEU A 90 -7.46 9.25 -10.84
C LEU A 90 -7.79 10.58 -11.51
N ILE A 91 -9.03 10.70 -11.96
CA ILE A 91 -9.58 11.90 -12.58
C ILE A 91 -10.44 12.64 -11.56
N TYR A 92 -10.28 13.95 -11.53
CA TYR A 92 -11.02 14.87 -10.68
C TYR A 92 -12.06 15.63 -11.49
N ASP A 93 -13.15 16.01 -10.83
CA ASP A 93 -14.14 16.92 -11.39
C ASP A 93 -13.69 18.40 -11.32
N GLU A 94 -14.57 19.29 -11.73
CA GLU A 94 -14.33 20.75 -11.76
C GLU A 94 -14.11 21.35 -10.37
N THR A 95 -14.60 20.68 -9.32
CA THR A 95 -14.49 21.11 -7.91
C THR A 95 -13.25 20.56 -7.24
N GLY A 96 -12.58 19.58 -7.86
CA GLY A 96 -11.40 18.90 -7.35
C GLY A 96 -11.73 17.68 -6.49
N ALA A 97 -12.94 17.11 -6.65
CA ALA A 97 -13.36 15.86 -6.03
C ALA A 97 -13.06 14.67 -6.96
N PRO A 98 -12.72 13.48 -6.42
CA PRO A 98 -12.57 12.26 -7.21
C PRO A 98 -13.81 11.96 -8.07
N LEU A 99 -13.61 11.67 -9.35
CA LEU A 99 -14.69 11.41 -10.32
C LEU A 99 -14.62 10.00 -10.92
N SER A 100 -13.43 9.55 -11.32
CA SER A 100 -13.26 8.23 -11.97
C SER A 100 -11.81 7.75 -11.93
N LEU A 101 -11.61 6.45 -12.07
CA LEU A 101 -10.30 5.84 -12.30
C LEU A 101 -10.22 5.33 -13.75
N VAL A 102 -9.25 5.82 -14.52
CA VAL A 102 -9.13 5.51 -15.96
C VAL A 102 -7.77 4.92 -16.33
N GLY A 103 -7.71 4.27 -17.50
CA GLY A 103 -6.47 3.73 -18.06
C GLY A 103 -5.86 2.64 -17.17
N VAL A 104 -6.71 1.80 -16.58
CA VAL A 104 -6.26 0.81 -15.59
C VAL A 104 -5.56 -0.34 -16.28
N ALA A 105 -4.32 -0.59 -15.87
CA ALA A 105 -3.49 -1.69 -16.32
C ALA A 105 -3.07 -2.54 -15.13
N ILE A 106 -3.25 -3.86 -15.24
CA ILE A 106 -2.94 -4.84 -14.21
C ILE A 106 -1.75 -5.67 -14.69
N ASN A 107 -0.66 -5.66 -13.92
CA ASN A 107 0.59 -6.32 -14.29
C ASN A 107 1.06 -7.25 -13.17
N PRO A 108 1.45 -8.50 -13.47
CA PRO A 108 1.96 -9.39 -12.45
C PRO A 108 3.27 -8.87 -11.87
N ILE A 109 3.41 -8.95 -10.54
CA ILE A 109 4.68 -8.69 -9.87
C ILE A 109 5.65 -9.83 -10.21
N GLN A 110 6.86 -9.47 -10.62
CA GLN A 110 7.89 -10.44 -11.01
C GLN A 110 8.88 -10.69 -9.87
N ASN A 111 9.33 -11.94 -9.72
CA ASN A 111 10.44 -12.26 -8.83
C ASN A 111 11.79 -11.73 -9.38
N SER A 112 12.87 -11.93 -8.62
CA SER A 112 14.22 -11.47 -8.97
C SER A 112 14.81 -12.11 -10.23
N LYS A 113 14.17 -13.15 -10.78
CA LYS A 113 14.52 -13.77 -12.06
C LYS A 113 13.66 -13.25 -13.23
N GLY A 114 12.77 -12.29 -12.99
CA GLY A 114 11.86 -11.73 -13.99
C GLY A 114 10.70 -12.68 -14.35
N ALA A 115 10.43 -13.68 -13.51
CA ALA A 115 9.30 -14.59 -13.70
C ALA A 115 8.17 -14.25 -12.73
N ASP A 116 6.94 -14.56 -13.12
CA ASP A 116 5.76 -14.36 -12.27
C ASP A 116 5.91 -15.11 -10.93
N LEU A 117 5.32 -14.55 -9.88
CA LEU A 117 5.38 -15.14 -8.55
C LEU A 117 4.61 -16.48 -8.54
N PRO A 118 5.24 -17.61 -8.16
CA PRO A 118 4.70 -18.93 -8.47
C PRO A 118 3.62 -19.45 -7.50
N ARG A 119 3.43 -18.83 -6.32
CA ARG A 119 2.51 -19.29 -5.25
C ARG A 119 1.96 -18.11 -4.44
N ALA A 120 0.76 -18.26 -3.87
CA ALA A 120 0.11 -17.26 -3.01
C ALA A 120 1.02 -16.75 -1.89
N PHE A 121 1.66 -17.64 -1.14
CA PHE A 121 2.64 -17.32 -0.08
C PHE A 121 3.78 -16.35 -0.48
N ALA A 122 4.08 -16.22 -1.78
CA ALA A 122 5.12 -15.30 -2.26
C ALA A 122 4.56 -14.02 -2.89
N ARG A 123 3.24 -13.90 -3.01
CA ARG A 123 2.51 -12.86 -3.76
C ARG A 123 1.99 -11.73 -2.89
N ASP A 124 1.64 -12.00 -1.63
CA ASP A 124 1.05 -10.98 -0.73
C ASP A 124 1.89 -9.72 -0.67
N ALA A 125 1.42 -8.70 -1.36
CA ALA A 125 2.05 -7.40 -1.40
C ALA A 125 1.17 -6.45 -0.61
N GLU A 126 1.53 -6.19 0.64
CA GLU A 126 0.70 -5.39 1.55
C GLU A 126 1.04 -3.91 1.55
N ALA A 127 2.29 -3.57 1.21
CA ALA A 127 2.79 -2.22 1.41
C ALA A 127 3.42 -1.66 0.14
N LEU A 128 3.28 -0.34 -0.09
CA LEU A 128 3.85 0.33 -1.26
C LEU A 128 4.34 1.74 -0.95
N ALA A 129 5.53 2.09 -1.47
CA ALA A 129 5.99 3.46 -1.59
C ALA A 129 6.48 3.77 -3.01
N VAL A 130 5.98 4.87 -3.59
CA VAL A 130 6.55 5.46 -4.81
C VAL A 130 7.78 6.29 -4.44
N ILE A 131 8.89 6.05 -5.13
CA ILE A 131 10.15 6.79 -4.96
C ILE A 131 10.54 7.39 -6.29
N GLU A 132 10.18 8.65 -6.49
CA GLU A 132 10.58 9.42 -7.67
C GLU A 132 12.01 9.94 -7.52
N ARG A 133 12.83 9.79 -8.57
CA ARG A 133 14.24 10.18 -8.56
C ARG A 133 14.55 11.02 -9.79
N THR A 134 15.35 12.07 -9.62
CA THR A 134 15.82 12.90 -10.74
C THR A 134 17.05 12.31 -11.43
N ASP A 135 17.91 11.63 -10.66
CA ASP A 135 19.26 11.24 -11.11
C ASP A 135 19.39 9.72 -11.31
N ALA A 136 18.30 8.98 -11.15
CA ALA A 136 18.23 7.53 -11.31
C ALA A 136 16.81 7.12 -11.72
N ALA A 137 16.62 5.86 -12.10
CA ALA A 137 15.28 5.34 -12.34
C ALA A 137 14.44 5.45 -11.06
N SER A 138 13.25 6.05 -11.20
CA SER A 138 12.19 5.98 -10.20
C SER A 138 11.82 4.53 -9.95
N VAL A 139 11.39 4.24 -8.72
CA VAL A 139 11.01 2.88 -8.33
C VAL A 139 9.73 2.88 -7.53
N VAL A 140 9.05 1.74 -7.57
CA VAL A 140 8.07 1.37 -6.56
C VAL A 140 8.73 0.41 -5.60
N ARG A 141 8.73 0.74 -4.31
CA ARG A 141 9.19 -0.15 -3.25
C ARG A 141 7.98 -0.85 -2.66
N VAL A 142 8.02 -2.17 -2.64
CA VAL A 142 6.90 -3.01 -2.21
C VAL A 142 7.33 -3.86 -1.03
N GLY A 143 6.51 -3.87 0.03
CA GLY A 143 6.59 -4.80 1.14
C GLY A 143 5.68 -6.00 0.90
N PHE A 144 6.13 -7.17 1.31
CA PHE A 144 5.39 -8.41 1.17
C PHE A 144 5.32 -9.12 2.50
N GLU A 145 4.20 -9.77 2.80
CA GLU A 145 4.05 -10.66 3.95
C GLU A 145 4.23 -12.13 3.57
N ASN A 146 4.04 -13.03 4.54
CA ASN A 146 4.21 -14.48 4.42
C ASN A 146 5.64 -14.90 4.05
N LEU A 147 6.12 -14.58 2.85
CA LEU A 147 7.53 -14.49 2.53
C LEU A 147 8.04 -13.06 2.77
N THR A 148 8.18 -12.67 4.04
CA THR A 148 8.51 -11.30 4.42
C THR A 148 9.78 -10.78 3.77
N ARG A 149 9.62 -9.75 2.95
CA ARG A 149 10.70 -9.12 2.18
C ARG A 149 10.26 -7.76 1.67
N VAL A 150 11.24 -6.96 1.25
CA VAL A 150 11.02 -5.70 0.57
C VAL A 150 11.78 -5.72 -0.75
N ALA A 151 11.16 -5.23 -1.83
CA ALA A 151 11.81 -5.16 -3.14
C ALA A 151 11.47 -3.87 -3.89
N ASP A 152 12.43 -3.38 -4.67
CA ASP A 152 12.25 -2.28 -5.61
C ASP A 152 11.93 -2.81 -7.01
N PHE A 153 10.97 -2.18 -7.67
CA PHE A 153 10.56 -2.41 -9.05
C PHE A 153 10.79 -1.13 -9.86
N THR A 154 11.15 -1.25 -11.13
CA THR A 154 11.34 -0.06 -11.99
C THR A 154 10.00 0.62 -12.21
N LEU A 155 9.95 1.96 -12.12
CA LEU A 155 8.76 2.74 -12.41
C LEU A 155 9.01 3.63 -13.63
N GLU A 156 8.28 3.38 -14.71
CA GLU A 156 8.39 4.14 -15.95
C GLU A 156 7.01 4.64 -16.37
N ASN A 157 6.88 5.95 -16.59
CA ASN A 157 5.64 6.61 -17.02
C ASN A 157 4.40 6.32 -16.14
N GLY A 158 4.60 5.98 -14.86
CA GLY A 158 3.53 5.63 -13.93
C GLY A 158 3.18 4.15 -13.90
N VAL A 159 3.94 3.29 -14.60
CA VAL A 159 3.72 1.84 -14.64
C VAL A 159 4.93 1.11 -14.04
N PRO A 160 4.75 0.32 -12.96
CA PRO A 160 5.81 -0.52 -12.41
C PRO A 160 6.08 -1.73 -13.30
N SER A 161 7.35 -2.13 -13.41
CA SER A 161 7.74 -3.29 -14.19
C SER A 161 9.10 -3.86 -13.79
N GLY A 162 9.39 -5.03 -14.38
CA GLY A 162 10.68 -5.69 -14.30
C GLY A 162 10.87 -6.55 -13.05
N ALA A 163 12.02 -7.21 -13.00
CA ALA A 163 12.38 -8.12 -11.92
C ALA A 163 12.56 -7.38 -10.59
N ALA A 164 12.07 -7.99 -9.51
CA ALA A 164 12.28 -7.54 -8.14
C ALA A 164 13.77 -7.35 -7.83
N ARG A 165 14.12 -6.21 -7.22
CA ARG A 165 15.44 -5.94 -6.65
C ARG A 165 15.34 -5.89 -5.14
N ASP A 166 15.86 -6.90 -4.47
CA ASP A 166 15.74 -7.03 -3.02
C ASP A 166 16.33 -5.83 -2.27
N VAL A 167 15.57 -5.34 -1.29
CA VAL A 167 15.99 -4.34 -0.31
C VAL A 167 16.32 -5.07 0.98
N SER A 168 17.53 -4.84 1.51
CA SER A 168 17.97 -5.50 2.73
C SER A 168 17.14 -5.03 3.93
N ILE A 169 16.50 -6.00 4.59
CA ILE A 169 15.78 -5.84 5.86
C ILE A 169 16.49 -6.65 6.96
N PRO A 170 16.19 -6.42 8.25
CA PRO A 170 16.76 -7.21 9.34
C PRO A 170 16.42 -8.70 9.23
N ASP A 171 17.36 -9.57 9.62
CA ASP A 171 17.19 -11.03 9.58
C ASP A 171 15.99 -11.51 10.40
N TRP A 172 15.70 -10.85 11.52
CA TRP A 172 14.53 -11.19 12.35
C TRP A 172 13.23 -10.95 11.57
N LEU A 173 13.14 -9.87 10.79
CA LEU A 173 11.94 -9.53 10.01
C LEU A 173 11.81 -10.45 8.79
N ALA A 174 12.91 -10.71 8.08
CA ALA A 174 12.93 -11.70 6.99
C ALA A 174 12.62 -13.15 7.47
N GLY A 175 12.85 -13.42 8.76
CA GLY A 175 12.54 -14.67 9.43
C GLY A 175 11.09 -14.79 9.90
N THR A 176 10.39 -13.67 10.13
CA THR A 176 8.95 -13.65 10.43
C THR A 176 8.19 -14.00 9.16
N ARG A 177 7.47 -15.12 9.12
CA ARG A 177 6.80 -15.63 7.91
C ARG A 177 5.34 -15.91 8.19
N THR A 178 4.59 -14.86 8.45
CA THR A 178 3.18 -14.86 8.86
C THR A 178 2.41 -13.82 8.04
N ASN A 179 1.09 -13.92 8.08
CA ASN A 179 0.15 -12.99 7.46
C ASN A 179 -0.20 -11.78 8.36
N GLU A 180 0.77 -11.38 9.19
CA GLU A 180 0.66 -10.27 10.13
C GLU A 180 2.05 -9.63 10.25
N SER A 181 2.81 -9.62 9.15
CA SER A 181 4.26 -9.39 9.22
C SER A 181 4.64 -7.97 8.83
N LEU A 182 4.58 -7.57 7.57
CA LEU A 182 4.97 -6.24 7.12
C LEU A 182 3.76 -5.58 6.45
N GLU A 183 3.17 -4.59 7.12
CA GLU A 183 1.98 -3.89 6.64
C GLU A 183 2.32 -2.55 6.00
N ALA A 184 3.33 -1.84 6.53
CA ALA A 184 3.64 -0.51 6.02
C ALA A 184 5.10 -0.36 5.59
N VAL A 185 5.29 0.34 4.47
CA VAL A 185 6.59 0.71 3.92
C VAL A 185 6.55 2.15 3.45
N CYS A 186 7.20 3.05 4.19
CA CYS A 186 7.03 4.49 4.02
C CYS A 186 8.40 5.16 3.86
N VAL A 187 8.50 6.15 2.96
CA VAL A 187 9.77 6.83 2.69
C VAL A 187 9.70 8.26 3.19
N ALA A 188 10.62 8.60 4.09
CA ALA A 188 10.62 9.90 4.75
C ALA A 188 11.03 11.04 3.79
N PRO A 189 10.26 12.14 3.72
CA PRO A 189 10.52 13.27 2.83
C PRO A 189 11.68 14.14 3.36
N PRO A 190 12.19 15.09 2.55
CA PRO A 190 13.30 15.97 2.94
C PRO A 190 13.09 16.76 4.24
N ALA A 191 11.85 17.08 4.61
CA ALA A 191 11.54 17.79 5.84
C ALA A 191 11.61 16.91 7.11
N SER A 192 11.64 15.58 6.95
CA SER A 192 11.72 14.65 8.08
C SER A 192 13.13 14.58 8.67
N PRO A 193 13.30 14.42 10.00
CA PRO A 193 14.60 14.18 10.63
C PRO A 193 15.32 12.93 10.12
N ILE A 194 14.58 11.99 9.52
CA ILE A 194 15.07 10.74 8.93
C ILE A 194 14.96 10.76 7.39
N ALA A 195 15.07 11.94 6.76
CA ALA A 195 14.90 12.13 5.33
C ALA A 195 15.59 11.05 4.47
N GLY A 196 14.83 10.45 3.55
CA GLY A 196 15.28 9.37 2.66
C GLY A 196 15.35 7.98 3.31
N SER A 197 15.12 7.87 4.63
CA SER A 197 14.98 6.58 5.29
C SER A 197 13.68 5.89 4.90
N THR A 198 13.72 4.56 4.83
CA THR A 198 12.51 3.74 4.73
C THR A 198 12.13 3.26 6.13
N LEU A 199 10.92 3.58 6.53
CA LEU A 199 10.24 3.02 7.69
C LEU A 199 9.50 1.75 7.28
N LEU A 200 9.73 0.69 8.05
CA LEU A 200 8.99 -0.57 8.00
C LEU A 200 8.16 -0.69 9.27
N LEU A 201 6.88 -1.08 9.16
CA LEU A 201 5.99 -1.30 10.30
C LEU A 201 5.25 -2.62 10.16
N THR A 202 5.14 -3.36 11.27
CA THR A 202 4.51 -4.68 11.33
C THR A 202 3.14 -4.63 12.00
N GLU A 203 2.22 -5.53 11.67
CA GLU A 203 1.01 -5.75 12.47
C GLU A 203 1.26 -6.68 13.66
N GLY A 204 1.49 -7.97 13.44
CA GLY A 204 1.48 -9.00 14.49
C GLY A 204 2.79 -9.17 15.26
N VAL A 205 3.87 -8.49 14.86
CA VAL A 205 5.14 -8.54 15.60
C VAL A 205 5.14 -7.53 16.74
N ILE A 206 4.66 -7.98 17.90
CA ILE A 206 4.44 -7.13 19.07
C ILE A 206 5.66 -7.13 20.01
N THR A 207 6.06 -5.94 20.46
CA THR A 207 7.07 -5.74 21.50
C THR A 207 6.52 -6.10 22.89
N GLY A 208 7.40 -6.29 23.88
CA GLY A 208 6.97 -6.76 25.22
C GLY A 208 5.99 -5.84 25.97
N ASP A 209 5.80 -4.61 25.52
CA ASP A 209 4.90 -3.58 26.04
C ASP A 209 3.65 -3.34 25.16
N GLY A 210 3.39 -4.26 24.21
CA GLY A 210 2.16 -4.26 23.40
C GLY A 210 2.19 -3.31 22.21
N ALA A 211 3.34 -2.72 21.86
CA ALA A 211 3.48 -1.90 20.66
C ALA A 211 3.87 -2.76 19.44
N HIS A 212 3.53 -2.29 18.26
CA HIS A 212 3.91 -2.89 16.98
C HIS A 212 5.39 -2.63 16.69
N SER A 213 6.12 -3.63 16.24
CA SER A 213 7.53 -3.48 15.89
C SER A 213 7.71 -2.69 14.61
N GLY A 214 8.74 -1.85 14.56
CA GLY A 214 9.14 -1.12 13.37
C GLY A 214 10.65 -1.14 13.18
N TRP A 215 11.08 -0.75 11.97
CA TRP A 215 12.49 -0.62 11.67
C TRP A 215 12.78 0.49 10.64
N LEU A 216 13.83 1.27 10.87
CA LEU A 216 14.35 2.26 9.94
C LEU A 216 15.55 1.72 9.15
N LEU A 217 15.53 1.88 7.83
CA LEU A 217 16.57 1.40 6.91
C LEU A 217 17.58 2.47 6.49
N GLY A 218 17.49 3.69 7.02
CA GLY A 218 18.39 4.79 6.68
C GLY A 218 19.85 4.51 7.07
N LYS A 219 20.75 5.41 6.69
CA LYS A 219 22.19 5.22 6.93
C LYS A 219 22.60 5.62 8.34
N ASN A 220 22.13 6.79 8.79
CA ASN A 220 22.50 7.38 10.09
C ASN A 220 21.41 7.17 11.14
N ASP A 221 20.19 6.88 10.70
CA ASP A 221 19.01 6.61 11.52
C ASP A 221 18.60 5.13 11.48
N LYS A 222 19.50 4.22 11.09
CA LYS A 222 19.18 2.79 11.08
C LYS A 222 18.87 2.30 12.50
N GLY A 223 17.75 1.63 12.69
CA GLY A 223 17.47 1.00 13.98
C GLY A 223 16.01 0.64 14.21
N PRO A 224 15.74 -0.04 15.35
CA PRO A 224 14.39 -0.37 15.76
C PRO A 224 13.64 0.89 16.22
N LEU A 225 12.32 0.82 16.15
CA LEU A 225 11.35 1.71 16.80
C LEU A 225 10.06 0.90 16.99
N SER A 226 9.07 1.45 17.66
CA SER A 226 7.76 0.80 17.81
C SER A 226 6.62 1.79 17.59
N TYR A 227 5.42 1.28 17.35
CA TYR A 227 4.20 2.07 17.18
C TYR A 227 3.12 1.57 18.12
N ARG A 228 2.51 2.46 18.90
CA ARG A 228 1.39 2.13 19.77
C ARG A 228 0.07 2.53 19.11
N SER A 229 -0.66 1.51 18.64
CA SER A 229 -1.97 1.68 18.02
C SER A 229 -3.09 1.91 19.04
N GLY A 230 -4.29 2.12 18.53
CA GLY A 230 -5.53 2.12 19.30
C GLY A 230 -5.88 0.77 19.91
N ALA A 231 -6.78 0.79 20.89
CA ALA A 231 -7.34 -0.45 21.41
C ALA A 231 -8.14 -1.15 20.30
N ALA A 232 -7.83 -2.42 20.05
CA ALA A 232 -8.48 -3.26 19.03
C ALA A 232 -8.27 -2.80 17.57
N THR A 233 -7.22 -2.02 17.32
CA THR A 233 -6.79 -1.65 15.97
C THR A 233 -5.30 -1.96 15.76
N SER A 234 -4.95 -2.28 14.52
CA SER A 234 -3.59 -2.56 14.05
C SER A 234 -3.21 -1.58 12.95
N PRO A 235 -1.93 -1.19 12.79
CA PRO A 235 -1.51 -0.41 11.64
C PRO A 235 -1.63 -1.24 10.35
N THR A 236 -2.13 -0.63 9.28
CA THR A 236 -2.26 -1.25 7.96
C THR A 236 -1.42 -0.56 6.89
N ASP A 237 -1.19 0.75 7.00
CA ASP A 237 -0.24 1.46 6.12
C ASP A 237 0.23 2.77 6.75
N CYS A 238 1.21 3.43 6.13
CA CYS A 238 1.64 4.77 6.52
C CYS A 238 2.00 5.67 5.33
N ALA A 239 1.97 6.97 5.56
CA ALA A 239 2.45 7.95 4.59
C ALA A 239 2.97 9.20 5.27
N PHE A 240 4.03 9.79 4.74
CA PHE A 240 4.55 11.05 5.28
C PHE A 240 3.88 12.25 4.64
N LEU A 241 3.52 13.23 5.46
CA LEU A 241 3.19 14.58 5.03
C LEU A 241 4.45 15.32 4.57
N ALA A 242 4.29 16.32 3.72
CA ALA A 242 5.40 17.12 3.20
C ALA A 242 6.21 17.84 4.30
N ASN A 243 5.59 18.11 5.46
CA ASN A 243 6.26 18.70 6.62
C ASN A 243 7.10 17.70 7.44
N GLY A 244 7.09 16.40 7.07
CA GLY A 244 7.82 15.33 7.73
C GLY A 244 7.03 14.57 8.80
N ASP A 245 5.80 15.00 9.14
CA ASP A 245 4.93 14.23 10.02
C ASP A 245 4.50 12.93 9.34
N LEU A 246 4.34 11.87 10.13
CA LEU A 246 3.90 10.56 9.64
C LEU A 246 2.41 10.41 9.92
N LEU A 247 1.67 9.97 8.91
CA LEU A 247 0.33 9.44 9.06
C LEU A 247 0.42 7.91 9.13
N VAL A 248 -0.31 7.31 10.05
CA VAL A 248 -0.49 5.86 10.15
C VAL A 248 -1.99 5.58 10.04
N LEU A 249 -2.36 4.74 9.08
CA LEU A 249 -3.69 4.18 8.98
C LEU A 249 -3.74 2.95 9.89
N GLU A 250 -4.81 2.87 10.68
CA GLU A 250 -5.11 1.70 11.48
C GLU A 250 -6.47 1.13 11.10
N ARG A 251 -6.58 -0.19 11.23
CA ARG A 251 -7.80 -0.94 11.00
C ARG A 251 -8.13 -1.82 12.19
N GLY A 252 -9.42 -1.98 12.46
CA GLY A 252 -9.95 -2.95 13.41
C GLY A 252 -11.09 -3.73 12.78
N VAL A 253 -11.20 -5.01 13.14
CA VAL A 253 -12.23 -5.92 12.63
C VAL A 253 -13.02 -6.48 13.79
N ALA A 254 -14.35 -6.33 13.73
CA ALA A 254 -15.27 -6.94 14.68
C ALA A 254 -16.42 -7.58 13.91
N LEU A 255 -16.46 -8.92 13.87
CA LEU A 255 -17.39 -9.70 13.05
C LEU A 255 -17.27 -9.33 11.56
N VAL A 256 -18.28 -8.64 11.02
CA VAL A 256 -18.36 -8.18 9.62
C VAL A 256 -18.30 -6.65 9.53
N THR A 257 -17.84 -5.99 10.59
CA THR A 257 -17.74 -4.53 10.67
C THR A 257 -16.29 -4.12 10.81
N PHE A 258 -15.91 -3.14 10.00
CA PHE A 258 -14.62 -2.51 10.05
C PHE A 258 -14.66 -1.18 10.81
N SER A 259 -13.55 -0.89 11.45
CA SER A 259 -13.22 0.40 12.02
C SER A 259 -11.89 0.88 11.45
N ALA A 260 -11.74 2.18 11.26
CA ALA A 260 -10.48 2.77 10.85
C ALA A 260 -10.11 3.96 11.74
N ARG A 261 -8.81 4.18 11.93
CA ARG A 261 -8.24 5.36 12.59
C ARG A 261 -7.13 5.93 11.71
N LEU A 262 -7.06 7.25 11.60
CA LEU A 262 -5.94 7.93 10.97
C LEU A 262 -5.20 8.73 12.03
N VAL A 263 -3.94 8.38 12.26
CA VAL A 263 -3.13 8.91 13.36
C VAL A 263 -1.96 9.72 12.80
N ARG A 264 -1.77 10.95 13.28
CA ARG A 264 -0.61 11.79 12.98
C ARG A 264 0.44 11.70 14.08
N ILE A 265 1.64 11.30 13.70
CA ILE A 265 2.84 11.32 14.52
C ILE A 265 3.73 12.47 14.08
N LYS A 266 4.22 13.26 15.03
CA LYS A 266 5.10 14.39 14.73
C LYS A 266 6.43 13.89 14.16
N ALA A 267 6.98 14.62 13.20
CA ALA A 267 8.25 14.29 12.54
C ALA A 267 9.39 13.99 13.53
N ALA A 268 9.47 14.75 14.62
CA ALA A 268 10.51 14.62 15.65
C ALA A 268 10.42 13.33 16.49
N ASP A 269 9.27 12.65 16.45
CA ASP A 269 9.01 11.41 17.19
C ASP A 269 9.25 10.17 16.33
N VAL A 270 9.40 10.33 15.00
CA VAL A 270 9.79 9.26 14.08
C VAL A 270 11.32 9.16 14.03
N LYS A 271 11.89 8.38 14.94
CA LYS A 271 13.34 8.21 15.07
C LYS A 271 13.70 6.85 15.70
N PRO A 272 14.96 6.40 15.58
CA PRO A 272 15.40 5.18 16.24
C PRO A 272 15.10 5.17 17.74
N SER A 273 14.70 4.01 18.23
CA SER A 273 14.36 3.72 19.62
C SER A 273 13.17 4.51 20.17
N ALA A 274 12.41 5.19 19.32
CA ALA A 274 11.15 5.79 19.73
C ALA A 274 10.06 4.73 19.85
N GLU A 275 9.15 4.94 20.81
CA GLU A 275 7.80 4.39 20.74
C GLU A 275 6.91 5.51 20.21
N MET A 276 6.43 5.34 18.99
CA MET A 276 5.60 6.31 18.30
C MET A 276 4.15 6.20 18.77
N GLN A 277 3.57 7.34 19.10
CA GLN A 277 2.15 7.52 19.36
C GLN A 277 1.77 8.92 18.87
N GLY A 278 0.54 9.08 18.36
CA GLY A 278 0.14 10.29 17.68
C GLY A 278 -1.24 10.82 18.06
N GLU A 279 -1.57 11.95 17.44
CA GLU A 279 -2.90 12.57 17.47
C GLU A 279 -3.82 11.83 16.51
N VAL A 280 -5.01 11.44 16.97
CA VAL A 280 -6.04 10.88 16.10
C VAL A 280 -6.68 12.01 15.30
N LEU A 281 -6.51 11.99 13.98
CA LEU A 281 -7.16 12.94 13.07
C LEU A 281 -8.60 12.51 12.76
N PHE A 282 -8.81 11.20 12.69
CA PHE A 282 -10.08 10.59 12.37
C PHE A 282 -10.18 9.22 13.03
N GLU A 283 -11.36 8.88 13.55
CA GLU A 283 -11.74 7.51 13.87
C GLU A 283 -13.22 7.24 13.56
N GLY A 284 -13.52 6.02 13.13
CA GLY A 284 -14.88 5.63 12.76
C GLY A 284 -15.05 4.14 12.60
N ALA A 285 -16.30 3.71 12.50
CA ALA A 285 -16.68 2.33 12.18
C ALA A 285 -17.98 2.30 11.38
N GLY A 286 -18.19 1.22 10.63
CA GLY A 286 -19.45 0.97 9.91
C GLY A 286 -19.43 1.41 8.45
N GLY A 287 -20.62 1.66 7.90
CA GLY A 287 -20.88 1.62 6.44
C GLY A 287 -20.17 2.65 5.56
N ASP A 288 -19.58 3.69 6.13
CA ASP A 288 -18.77 4.66 5.37
C ASP A 288 -17.30 4.21 5.23
N LEU A 289 -16.95 3.11 5.87
CA LEU A 289 -15.63 2.48 5.85
C LEU A 289 -15.78 1.01 5.41
N ASP A 290 -14.65 0.43 5.02
CA ASP A 290 -14.54 -1.00 4.73
C ASP A 290 -13.20 -1.53 5.28
N ASN A 291 -12.67 -2.63 4.74
CA ASN A 291 -11.34 -3.14 5.06
C ASN A 291 -10.24 -2.16 4.61
N MET A 292 -10.09 -1.02 5.31
CA MET A 292 -9.15 0.05 4.93
C MET A 292 -7.70 -0.42 5.11
N GLU A 293 -7.00 -0.71 4.02
CA GLU A 293 -5.63 -1.22 4.04
C GLU A 293 -4.61 -0.16 3.59
N GLY A 294 -4.90 0.63 2.55
CA GLY A 294 -3.90 1.50 1.94
C GLY A 294 -4.04 2.99 2.27
N LEU A 295 -2.90 3.70 2.33
CA LEU A 295 -2.81 5.13 2.62
C LEU A 295 -1.74 5.80 1.74
N ALA A 296 -2.12 6.88 1.05
CA ALA A 296 -1.20 7.77 0.35
C ALA A 296 -1.35 9.22 0.79
N VAL A 297 -0.24 9.95 0.75
CA VAL A 297 -0.23 11.42 0.73
C VAL A 297 0.34 11.88 -0.60
N HIS A 298 -0.39 12.73 -1.32
CA HIS A 298 0.07 13.25 -2.60
C HIS A 298 -0.37 14.70 -2.83
N GLN A 299 0.20 15.32 -3.87
CA GLN A 299 -0.26 16.63 -4.33
C GLN A 299 -1.07 16.47 -5.62
N THR A 300 -2.14 17.25 -5.76
CA THR A 300 -2.85 17.40 -7.02
C THR A 300 -2.16 18.41 -7.93
N ALA A 301 -2.56 18.46 -9.21
CA ALA A 301 -2.07 19.47 -10.15
C ALA A 301 -2.37 20.92 -9.69
N ALA A 302 -3.38 21.11 -8.83
CA ALA A 302 -3.70 22.39 -8.19
C ALA A 302 -2.81 22.71 -6.96
N GLY A 303 -1.85 21.85 -6.62
CA GLY A 303 -0.97 22.01 -5.47
C GLY A 303 -1.64 21.71 -4.12
N LYS A 304 -2.84 21.13 -4.11
CA LYS A 304 -3.51 20.72 -2.88
C LYS A 304 -2.91 19.41 -2.38
N THR A 305 -2.64 19.31 -1.09
CA THR A 305 -2.26 18.04 -0.46
C THR A 305 -3.52 17.20 -0.22
N ARG A 306 -3.50 15.95 -0.65
CA ARG A 306 -4.54 14.96 -0.45
C ARG A 306 -4.01 13.80 0.38
N ILE A 307 -4.88 13.29 1.25
CA ILE A 307 -4.71 12.06 1.99
C ILE A 307 -5.72 11.09 1.39
N THR A 308 -5.23 10.05 0.72
CA THR A 308 -6.06 9.08 0.00
C THR A 308 -6.01 7.77 0.75
N LEU A 309 -7.18 7.24 1.11
CA LEU A 309 -7.32 5.91 1.70
C LEU A 309 -7.94 4.98 0.67
N ILE A 310 -7.55 3.72 0.67
CA ILE A 310 -8.23 2.66 -0.09
C ILE A 310 -8.62 1.50 0.82
N SER A 311 -9.65 0.75 0.42
CA SER A 311 -9.98 -0.52 1.04
C SER A 311 -9.74 -1.69 0.11
N ASP A 312 -9.44 -2.81 0.75
CA ASP A 312 -9.42 -4.13 0.14
C ASP A 312 -10.82 -4.73 0.19
N ASP A 313 -11.23 -5.43 -0.88
CA ASP A 313 -12.48 -6.18 -0.91
C ASP A 313 -12.31 -7.65 -0.54
N ASN A 314 -11.08 -8.12 -0.28
CA ASN A 314 -10.70 -9.53 -0.11
C ASN A 314 -11.21 -10.44 -1.25
N PHE A 315 -11.57 -9.86 -2.41
CA PHE A 315 -12.35 -10.49 -3.48
C PHE A 315 -13.66 -11.14 -3.02
N ASN A 316 -14.31 -10.54 -2.04
CA ASN A 316 -15.57 -10.95 -1.47
C ASN A 316 -16.70 -10.00 -1.90
N ASP A 317 -17.89 -10.53 -2.18
CA ASP A 317 -19.05 -9.71 -2.63
C ASP A 317 -19.65 -8.78 -1.55
N TRP A 318 -19.18 -8.84 -0.30
CA TRP A 318 -19.74 -8.10 0.85
C TRP A 318 -18.83 -6.98 1.36
N GLU A 319 -17.61 -6.88 0.83
CA GLU A 319 -16.64 -5.82 1.06
C GLU A 319 -16.52 -4.98 -0.22
N ARG A 320 -16.03 -3.75 -0.12
CA ARG A 320 -15.97 -2.80 -1.24
C ARG A 320 -14.55 -2.33 -1.48
N ASN A 321 -14.20 -2.08 -2.75
CA ASN A 321 -13.04 -1.28 -3.09
C ASN A 321 -13.42 0.21 -3.01
N LEU A 322 -13.13 0.83 -1.88
CA LEU A 322 -13.33 2.26 -1.67
C LEU A 322 -12.03 3.01 -1.99
N LEU A 323 -12.18 4.22 -2.51
CA LEU A 323 -11.13 5.24 -2.53
C LEU A 323 -11.71 6.49 -1.88
N LEU A 324 -11.15 6.93 -0.76
CA LEU A 324 -11.61 8.10 -0.02
C LEU A 324 -10.51 9.14 0.02
N GLU A 325 -10.81 10.39 -0.35
CA GLU A 325 -9.87 11.50 -0.24
C GLU A 325 -10.25 12.47 0.87
N PHE A 326 -9.22 12.92 1.58
CA PHE A 326 -9.31 13.93 2.62
C PHE A 326 -8.22 14.99 2.45
N SER A 327 -8.40 16.10 3.13
CA SER A 327 -7.34 17.08 3.35
C SER A 327 -7.28 17.50 4.82
N LEU A 328 -6.21 18.21 5.16
CA LEU A 328 -6.10 18.85 6.46
C LEU A 328 -6.82 20.21 6.42
N PRO A 329 -7.44 20.65 7.53
CA PRO A 329 -8.10 21.95 7.63
C PRO A 329 -7.21 23.17 7.35
#